data_AF-A0AAJ2UC76-F1
#
_entry.id   AF-A0AAJ2UC76-F1
#
_cell.length_a   1.000
_cell.length_b   1.000
_cell.length_c   1.000
_cell.angle_alpha   90.00
_cell.angle_beta   90.00
_cell.angle_gamma   90.00
#
_symmetry.space_group_name_H-M   'P 1'
#
loop_
_entity.id
_entity.type
_entity.pdbx_description
1 polymer ?
#
loop_
_entity_poly.entity_id
_entity_poly.type
_entity_poly.pdbx_seq_one_letter_code
_entity_poly.pdbx_strand_id
1 'polypeptide(L)'
;MSSYSKIYLHKNILIVVSEMTEIVNKAINIHKLSNISSLILASFINVFGSLPTLTKEKTAGFSVKINSETVESLVLETNKKGQIRASFSANNFEIPAKIFKNYNTNQLVSSYIGTSGFLKINQFAKKTNYSGQVKLQKGDFITDLAYYFHQSQQIKSVVKNLIELDENAKIKKAQSLIIQLLPNHSEEELQEVEDWLENEKMTDFMSFFSNFNQVDFQNWDYICNCKKANFEANLKLLSQEDVDFLIEKYKKIEFKCNFCLTSKKFDKKDWLMANKPFSIATVESLTGGALAAEIVKKPGASKFFAGGLVCYQNEIKEKIGIDTKNGVTNAKTALKMAKYGLDFFQTKYAIALTGNAGPTVQDGELGQVFIALNDEVWELNFTGSRSEIIQASLDFAIKKIKEISKNSIKIF
;
A
#
# COMPACT_ATOMS: atom_id res chain seq x y z
N MET A 1 12.91 -16.53 -7.70
CA MET A 1 13.02 -17.33 -6.46
C MET A 1 12.58 -16.34 -5.40
N SER A 2 11.44 -16.56 -4.78
CA SER A 2 10.80 -15.56 -3.91
C SER A 2 11.76 -15.09 -2.83
N SER A 3 11.61 -13.85 -2.36
CA SER A 3 12.37 -13.37 -1.20
C SER A 3 11.79 -13.95 0.10
N TYR A 4 12.64 -14.33 1.04
CA TYR A 4 12.23 -14.98 2.29
C TYR A 4 13.25 -14.79 3.41
N SER A 5 12.82 -15.04 4.66
CA SER A 5 13.68 -15.15 5.83
C SER A 5 13.50 -16.51 6.50
N LYS A 6 14.61 -17.10 6.94
CA LYS A 6 14.65 -18.25 7.85
C LYS A 6 15.06 -17.78 9.23
N ILE A 7 14.33 -18.23 10.24
CA ILE A 7 14.57 -17.89 11.63
C ILE A 7 15.02 -19.15 12.34
N TYR A 8 16.17 -19.08 12.99
CA TYR A 8 16.76 -20.17 13.76
C TYR A 8 16.89 -19.74 15.22
N LEU A 9 16.80 -20.73 16.10
CA LEU A 9 17.09 -20.55 17.52
C LEU A 9 18.17 -21.56 17.91
N HIS A 10 19.30 -21.05 18.36
CA HIS A 10 20.41 -21.84 18.89
C HIS A 10 20.63 -21.44 20.34
N LYS A 11 20.14 -22.26 21.28
CA LYS A 11 20.15 -21.93 22.72
C LYS A 11 19.51 -20.53 22.95
N ASN A 12 20.22 -19.56 23.55
CA ASN A 12 19.74 -18.18 23.72
C ASN A 12 20.13 -17.24 22.58
N ILE A 13 20.45 -17.76 21.39
CA ILE A 13 20.86 -16.98 20.23
C ILE A 13 19.75 -17.04 19.17
N LEU A 14 19.13 -15.89 18.89
CA LEU A 14 18.19 -15.73 17.78
C LEU A 14 18.97 -15.37 16.52
N ILE A 15 18.75 -16.12 15.44
CA ILE A 15 19.44 -15.93 14.16
C ILE A 15 18.38 -15.76 13.08
N VAL A 16 18.41 -14.62 12.38
CA VAL A 16 17.55 -14.34 11.24
C VAL A 16 18.42 -14.18 10.00
N VAL A 17 18.22 -15.07 9.04
CA VAL A 17 18.87 -14.97 7.73
C VAL A 17 17.83 -14.66 6.67
N SER A 18 18.10 -13.69 5.81
CA SER A 18 17.16 -13.25 4.78
C SER A 18 17.79 -13.26 3.40
N GLU A 19 17.01 -13.71 2.42
CA GLU A 19 17.30 -13.64 0.99
C GLU A 19 16.31 -12.66 0.35
N MET A 20 16.77 -11.47 -0.01
CA MET A 20 15.95 -10.32 -0.39
C MET A 20 16.13 -9.88 -1.85
N THR A 21 16.90 -10.66 -2.64
CA THR A 21 17.29 -10.29 -4.01
C THR A 21 16.12 -9.90 -4.91
N GLU A 22 15.04 -10.68 -4.91
CA GLU A 22 13.88 -10.44 -5.78
C GLU A 22 13.16 -9.13 -5.44
N ILE A 23 12.85 -8.89 -4.15
CA ILE A 23 12.16 -7.67 -3.70
C ILE A 23 12.99 -6.43 -3.92
N VAL A 24 14.29 -6.50 -3.63
CA VAL A 24 15.23 -5.40 -3.87
C VAL A 24 15.20 -5.00 -5.35
N ASN A 25 15.35 -5.96 -6.25
CA ASN A 25 15.32 -5.71 -7.68
C ASN A 25 13.95 -5.19 -8.15
N LYS A 26 12.85 -5.71 -7.59
CA LYS A 26 11.49 -5.20 -7.84
C LYS A 26 11.35 -3.74 -7.42
N ALA A 27 11.86 -3.37 -6.25
CA ALA A 27 11.85 -1.99 -5.76
C ALA A 27 12.69 -1.08 -6.67
N ILE A 28 13.92 -1.48 -7.02
CA ILE A 28 14.79 -0.74 -7.94
C ILE A 28 14.10 -0.46 -9.27
N ASN A 29 13.47 -1.48 -9.86
CA ASN A 29 12.75 -1.36 -11.13
C ASN A 29 11.55 -0.40 -11.04
N ILE A 30 10.78 -0.46 -9.96
CA ILE A 30 9.68 0.47 -9.69
C ILE A 30 10.20 1.91 -9.64
N HIS A 31 11.32 2.13 -8.95
CA HIS A 31 11.88 3.46 -8.70
C HIS A 31 12.76 3.99 -9.85
N LYS A 32 13.12 3.14 -10.81
CA LYS A 32 14.01 3.46 -11.95
C LYS A 32 15.36 4.04 -11.48
N LEU A 33 15.97 3.37 -10.50
CA LEU A 33 17.19 3.85 -9.87
C LEU A 33 18.43 3.52 -10.71
N SER A 34 19.40 4.44 -10.65
CA SER A 34 20.78 4.25 -11.11
C SER A 34 21.56 3.36 -10.14
N ASN A 35 22.80 3.01 -10.46
CA ASN A 35 23.56 2.00 -9.72
C ASN A 35 23.80 2.32 -8.22
N ILE A 36 24.27 3.52 -7.85
CA ILE A 36 24.51 3.87 -6.44
C ILE A 36 23.19 3.98 -5.66
N SER A 37 22.17 4.60 -6.24
CA SER A 37 20.84 4.67 -5.62
C SER A 37 20.21 3.29 -5.46
N SER A 38 20.45 2.39 -6.42
CA SER A 38 20.05 0.98 -6.34
C SER A 38 20.74 0.28 -5.18
N LEU A 39 22.05 0.48 -5.01
CA LEU A 39 22.80 -0.11 -3.89
C LEU A 39 22.30 0.39 -2.53
N ILE A 40 21.97 1.67 -2.41
CA ILE A 40 21.44 2.27 -1.17
C ILE A 40 20.07 1.68 -0.85
N LEU A 41 19.14 1.69 -1.80
CA LEU A 41 17.80 1.13 -1.59
C LEU A 41 17.86 -0.37 -1.31
N ALA A 42 18.74 -1.09 -2.01
CA ALA A 42 18.99 -2.51 -1.79
C ALA A 42 19.44 -2.80 -0.36
N SER A 43 20.48 -2.09 0.10
CA SER A 43 21.03 -2.24 1.45
C SER A 43 19.99 -1.92 2.51
N PHE A 44 19.20 -0.88 2.28
CA PHE A 44 18.13 -0.48 3.19
C PHE A 44 17.04 -1.54 3.32
N ILE A 45 16.52 -2.05 2.19
CA ILE A 45 15.52 -3.13 2.21
C ILE A 45 16.10 -4.40 2.83
N ASN A 46 17.34 -4.75 2.50
CA ASN A 46 17.98 -5.97 2.95
C ASN A 46 18.21 -5.97 4.46
N VAL A 47 18.65 -4.84 5.04
CA VAL A 47 18.92 -4.70 6.47
C VAL A 47 17.64 -4.59 7.30
N PHE A 48 16.66 -3.80 6.87
CA PHE A 48 15.49 -3.47 7.69
C PHE A 48 14.23 -4.25 7.34
N GLY A 49 14.17 -4.92 6.19
CA GLY A 49 12.97 -5.60 5.69
C GLY A 49 12.49 -6.72 6.62
N SER A 50 13.41 -7.41 7.27
CA SER A 50 13.14 -8.56 8.14
C SER A 50 12.83 -8.20 9.60
N LEU A 51 12.84 -6.91 10.00
CA LEU A 51 12.55 -6.52 11.39
C LEU A 51 11.29 -7.14 12.02
N PRO A 52 10.17 -7.38 11.29
CA PRO A 52 9.01 -8.05 11.86
C PRO A 52 9.30 -9.45 12.37
N THR A 53 10.31 -10.17 11.86
CA THR A 53 10.64 -11.53 12.31
C THR A 53 11.17 -11.56 13.74
N LEU A 54 11.76 -10.45 14.22
CA LEU A 54 12.35 -10.33 15.56
C LEU A 54 11.32 -10.22 16.69
N THR A 55 10.04 -10.05 16.38
CA THR A 55 8.97 -9.95 17.39
C THR A 55 7.99 -11.13 17.32
N LYS A 56 7.40 -11.48 18.47
CA LYS A 56 6.35 -12.50 18.59
C LYS A 56 4.95 -11.98 18.25
N GLU A 57 4.76 -10.66 18.19
CA GLU A 57 3.45 -10.06 17.96
C GLU A 57 2.99 -10.23 16.50
N LYS A 58 1.94 -11.03 16.29
CA LYS A 58 1.43 -11.40 14.95
C LYS A 58 0.90 -10.23 14.13
N THR A 59 0.52 -9.13 14.80
CA THR A 59 0.01 -7.92 14.13
C THR A 59 1.09 -6.85 13.94
N ALA A 60 2.35 -7.14 14.29
CA ALA A 60 3.41 -6.16 14.25
C ALA A 60 3.73 -5.71 12.82
N GLY A 61 3.95 -4.40 12.69
CA GLY A 61 4.63 -3.80 11.56
C GLY A 61 5.62 -2.74 12.01
N PHE A 62 6.48 -2.36 11.08
CA PHE A 62 7.60 -1.48 11.30
C PHE A 62 7.61 -0.41 10.21
N SER A 63 7.92 0.82 10.61
CA SER A 63 8.24 1.93 9.71
C SER A 63 9.63 2.42 10.08
N VAL A 64 10.57 2.27 9.15
CA VAL A 64 11.95 2.71 9.28
C VAL A 64 12.14 3.93 8.41
N LYS A 65 12.69 5.00 8.99
CA LYS A 65 13.03 6.24 8.28
C LYS A 65 14.49 6.60 8.51
N ILE A 66 15.17 6.89 7.41
CA ILE A 66 16.48 7.53 7.40
C ILE A 66 16.34 8.89 6.71
N ASN A 67 16.99 9.88 7.30
CA ASN A 67 17.23 11.19 6.71
C ASN A 67 18.70 11.54 6.93
N SER A 68 19.31 12.10 5.89
CA SER A 68 20.67 12.63 5.93
C SER A 68 20.78 13.86 5.03
N GLU A 69 21.95 14.50 4.99
CA GLU A 69 22.21 15.63 4.10
C GLU A 69 22.03 15.29 2.61
N THR A 70 22.33 14.05 2.22
CA THR A 70 22.27 13.58 0.82
C THR A 70 20.97 12.86 0.48
N VAL A 71 20.22 12.42 1.50
CA VAL A 71 18.96 11.68 1.36
C VAL A 71 17.86 12.42 2.10
N GLU A 72 17.02 13.10 1.35
CA GLU A 72 15.85 13.82 1.86
C GLU A 72 14.95 12.89 2.66
N SER A 73 14.66 11.71 2.11
CA SER A 73 13.83 10.72 2.79
C SER A 73 14.02 9.32 2.21
N LEU A 74 14.42 8.38 3.07
CA LEU A 74 14.43 6.95 2.80
C LEU A 74 13.53 6.25 3.81
N VAL A 75 12.43 5.64 3.34
CA VAL A 75 11.40 5.05 4.20
C VAL A 75 11.12 3.63 3.78
N LEU A 76 11.05 2.71 4.74
CA LEU A 76 10.63 1.32 4.55
C LEU A 76 9.50 1.02 5.51
N GLU A 77 8.47 0.37 4.98
CA GLU A 77 7.41 -0.21 5.79
C GLU A 77 7.35 -1.71 5.56
N THR A 78 7.32 -2.48 6.65
CA THR A 78 7.30 -3.94 6.63
C THR A 78 6.38 -4.49 7.73
N ASN A 79 5.80 -5.66 7.55
CA ASN A 79 4.91 -6.26 8.56
C ASN A 79 4.96 -7.79 8.61
N LYS A 80 4.37 -8.38 9.66
CA LYS A 80 4.26 -9.83 9.87
C LYS A 80 3.45 -10.60 8.81
N LYS A 81 2.79 -9.92 7.87
CA LYS A 81 2.15 -10.57 6.72
C LYS A 81 3.10 -10.76 5.54
N GLY A 82 4.39 -10.43 5.70
CA GLY A 82 5.37 -10.54 4.63
C GLY A 82 5.34 -9.38 3.63
N GLN A 83 4.70 -8.26 3.96
CA GLN A 83 4.55 -7.15 3.00
C GLN A 83 5.64 -6.12 3.23
N ILE A 84 6.40 -5.77 2.19
CA ILE A 84 7.42 -4.73 2.21
C ILE A 84 7.09 -3.65 1.17
N ARG A 85 7.34 -2.38 1.50
CA ARG A 85 7.43 -1.29 0.53
C ARG A 85 8.47 -0.28 0.96
N ALA A 86 9.09 0.39 0.01
CA ALA A 86 10.09 1.41 0.31
C ALA A 86 9.96 2.63 -0.62
N SER A 87 10.34 3.80 -0.11
CA SER A 87 10.45 5.03 -0.87
C SER A 87 11.86 5.58 -0.75
N PHE A 88 12.38 6.09 -1.86
CA PHE A 88 13.71 6.69 -1.94
C PHE A 88 13.59 8.09 -2.56
N SER A 89 13.95 9.13 -1.80
CA SER A 89 14.05 10.52 -2.26
C SER A 89 15.46 11.01 -2.03
N ALA A 90 16.25 11.03 -3.10
CA ALA A 90 17.61 11.56 -3.16
C ALA A 90 17.99 11.80 -4.63
N ASN A 91 19.16 12.42 -4.84
CA ASN A 91 19.70 12.58 -6.19
C ASN A 91 20.03 11.21 -6.81
N ASN A 92 19.35 10.91 -7.92
CA ASN A 92 19.54 9.68 -8.68
C ASN A 92 20.56 9.91 -9.81
N PHE A 93 21.80 9.49 -9.62
CA PHE A 93 22.88 9.65 -10.58
C PHE A 93 23.74 8.40 -10.69
N GLU A 94 24.32 8.16 -11.85
CA GLU A 94 25.16 6.99 -12.11
C GLU A 94 26.63 7.28 -11.81
N ILE A 95 27.33 6.33 -11.18
CA ILE A 95 28.78 6.39 -10.98
C ILE A 95 29.49 5.30 -11.79
N PRO A 96 30.77 5.48 -12.20
CA PRO A 96 31.48 4.47 -12.98
C PRO A 96 31.53 3.09 -12.30
N ALA A 97 31.15 2.03 -13.03
CA ALA A 97 31.10 0.65 -12.52
C ALA A 97 32.43 0.18 -11.87
N LYS A 98 33.57 0.68 -12.34
CA LYS A 98 34.90 0.40 -11.77
C LYS A 98 35.01 0.77 -10.28
N ILE A 99 34.24 1.76 -9.80
CA ILE A 99 34.26 2.17 -8.40
C ILE A 99 33.75 1.04 -7.52
N PHE A 100 32.71 0.32 -7.95
CA PHE A 100 32.15 -0.81 -7.20
C PHE A 100 33.10 -2.01 -7.07
N LYS A 101 34.14 -2.10 -7.90
CA LYS A 101 35.18 -3.13 -7.80
C LYS A 101 36.25 -2.79 -6.75
N ASN A 102 36.43 -1.51 -6.44
CA ASN A 102 37.51 -1.03 -5.59
C ASN A 102 37.10 -0.80 -4.12
N TYR A 103 35.79 -0.78 -3.85
CA TYR A 103 35.26 -0.46 -2.53
C TYR A 103 34.21 -1.47 -2.10
N ASN A 104 34.16 -1.73 -0.80
CA ASN A 104 33.09 -2.54 -0.21
C ASN A 104 31.74 -1.82 -0.36
N THR A 105 30.69 -2.58 -0.63
CA THR A 105 29.32 -2.05 -0.80
C THR A 105 28.84 -1.24 0.40
N ASN A 106 29.10 -1.68 1.63
CA ASN A 106 28.72 -0.96 2.84
C ASN A 106 29.48 0.36 3.00
N GLN A 107 30.75 0.42 2.57
CA GLN A 107 31.54 1.66 2.56
C GLN A 107 31.00 2.67 1.55
N LEU A 108 30.57 2.21 0.37
CA LEU A 108 29.93 3.06 -0.63
C LEU A 108 28.61 3.65 -0.11
N VAL A 109 27.79 2.83 0.57
CA VAL A 109 26.55 3.30 1.21
C VAL A 109 26.86 4.33 2.29
N SER A 110 27.80 4.02 3.21
CA SER A 110 28.24 4.92 4.27
C SER A 110 28.74 6.26 3.73
N SER A 111 29.52 6.24 2.63
CA SER A 111 30.08 7.44 2.01
C SER A 111 29.01 8.32 1.36
N TYR A 112 27.93 7.72 0.86
CA TYR A 112 26.80 8.48 0.32
C TYR A 112 25.91 9.03 1.43
N ILE A 113 25.51 8.18 2.39
CA ILE A 113 24.54 8.55 3.44
C ILE A 113 25.16 9.53 4.44
N GLY A 114 26.41 9.27 4.85
CA GLY A 114 27.10 10.03 5.89
C GLY A 114 26.55 9.80 7.30
N THR A 115 27.02 10.62 8.24
CA THR A 115 26.66 10.53 9.66
C THR A 115 25.77 11.68 10.13
N SER A 116 25.66 12.75 9.32
CA SER A 116 24.78 13.89 9.56
C SER A 116 23.32 13.50 9.25
N GLY A 117 22.65 12.90 10.24
CA GLY A 117 21.28 12.43 10.06
C GLY A 117 20.78 11.57 11.22
N PHE A 118 19.66 10.89 11.00
CA PHE A 118 19.09 9.98 12.00
C PHE A 118 18.49 8.72 11.37
N LEU A 119 18.46 7.67 12.18
CA LEU A 119 17.65 6.46 11.99
C LEU A 119 16.49 6.51 12.98
N LYS A 120 15.26 6.43 12.46
CA LYS A 120 14.03 6.31 13.26
C LYS A 120 13.32 5.02 12.92
N ILE A 121 12.95 4.26 13.95
CA ILE A 121 12.19 3.01 13.82
C ILE A 121 10.94 3.14 14.67
N ASN A 122 9.78 3.04 14.02
CA ASN A 122 8.48 2.94 14.67
C ASN A 122 7.99 1.49 14.53
N GLN A 123 7.63 0.87 15.65
CA GLN A 123 6.95 -0.41 15.69
C GLN A 123 5.48 -0.17 16.06
N PHE A 124 4.57 -0.75 15.30
CA PHE A 124 3.13 -0.65 15.54
C PHE A 124 2.51 -2.05 15.63
N ALA A 125 1.62 -2.22 16.60
CA ALA A 125 0.84 -3.42 16.83
C ALA A 125 -0.58 -3.03 17.26
N LYS A 126 -1.50 -3.99 17.36
CA LYS A 126 -2.94 -3.73 17.62
C LYS A 126 -3.22 -2.84 18.84
N LYS A 127 -2.35 -2.85 19.86
CA LYS A 127 -2.54 -2.11 21.13
C LYS A 127 -1.38 -1.21 21.52
N THR A 128 -0.25 -1.25 20.80
CA THR A 128 0.98 -0.58 21.23
C THR A 128 1.70 0.01 20.03
N ASN A 129 2.20 1.23 20.21
CA ASN A 129 3.11 1.88 19.27
C ASN A 129 4.38 2.25 20.04
N TYR A 130 5.52 1.80 19.54
CA TYR A 130 6.84 2.15 20.07
C TYR A 130 7.60 2.92 19.00
N SER A 131 8.36 3.93 19.41
CA SER A 131 9.18 4.76 18.52
C SER A 131 10.53 4.98 19.16
N GLY A 132 11.60 4.64 18.44
CA GLY A 132 12.96 4.97 18.83
C GLY A 132 13.66 5.75 17.71
N GLN A 133 14.59 6.62 18.09
CA GLN A 133 15.39 7.39 17.15
C GLN A 133 16.83 7.52 17.67
N VAL A 134 17.80 7.27 16.79
CA VAL A 134 19.22 7.43 17.06
C VAL A 134 19.88 8.26 15.97
N LYS A 135 20.98 8.95 16.30
CA LYS A 135 21.85 9.57 15.29
C LYS A 135 22.53 8.47 14.46
N LEU A 136 22.77 8.75 13.18
CA LEU A 136 23.57 7.86 12.34
C LEU A 136 25.01 7.80 12.87
N GLN A 137 25.55 6.60 12.97
CA GLN A 137 26.90 6.34 13.44
C GLN A 137 27.87 6.28 12.26
N LYS A 138 27.50 5.54 11.22
CA LYS A 138 28.30 5.40 9.98
C LYS A 138 27.47 5.64 8.72
N GLY A 139 26.15 5.53 8.79
CA GLY A 139 25.31 5.57 7.59
C GLY A 139 25.44 4.33 6.71
N ASP A 140 26.00 3.24 7.24
CA ASP A 140 26.12 1.94 6.56
C ASP A 140 24.91 1.02 6.81
N PHE A 141 23.92 1.51 7.58
CA PHE A 141 22.72 0.82 8.04
C PHE A 141 22.96 -0.33 9.02
N ILE A 142 24.03 -1.11 8.85
CA ILE A 142 24.36 -2.24 9.73
C ILE A 142 24.85 -1.77 11.11
N THR A 143 25.78 -0.81 11.15
CA THR A 143 26.29 -0.21 12.39
C THR A 143 25.19 0.61 13.05
N ASP A 144 24.40 1.32 12.23
CA ASP A 144 23.30 2.16 12.71
C ASP A 144 22.18 1.33 13.36
N LEU A 145 21.82 0.18 12.77
CA LEU A 145 20.82 -0.73 13.33
C LEU A 145 21.35 -1.46 14.58
N ALA A 146 22.60 -1.93 14.56
CA ALA A 146 23.22 -2.55 15.73
C ALA A 146 23.27 -1.57 16.92
N TYR A 147 23.65 -0.32 16.65
CA TYR A 147 23.64 0.76 17.65
C TYR A 147 22.23 1.06 18.15
N TYR A 148 21.23 1.09 17.26
CA TYR A 148 19.83 1.24 17.65
C TYR A 148 19.38 0.15 18.63
N PHE A 149 19.68 -1.12 18.34
CA PHE A 149 19.33 -2.23 19.23
C PHE A 149 20.02 -2.11 20.59
N HIS A 150 21.29 -1.75 20.61
CA HIS A 150 22.03 -1.58 21.86
C HIS A 150 21.44 -0.43 22.71
N GLN A 151 21.21 0.74 22.12
CA GLN A 151 20.73 1.92 22.85
C GLN A 151 19.25 1.87 23.21
N SER A 152 18.40 1.48 22.27
CA SER A 152 16.93 1.58 22.43
C SER A 152 16.32 0.31 23.02
N GLN A 153 16.93 -0.86 22.79
CA GLN A 153 16.38 -2.16 23.21
C GLN A 153 17.26 -2.89 24.23
N GLN A 154 18.49 -2.43 24.48
CA GLN A 154 19.46 -3.09 25.35
C GLN A 154 19.79 -4.53 24.93
N ILE A 155 19.76 -4.80 23.62
CA ILE A 155 20.05 -6.12 23.04
C ILE A 155 21.39 -6.07 22.30
N LYS A 156 22.34 -6.93 22.69
CA LYS A 156 23.57 -7.17 21.93
C LYS A 156 23.20 -7.83 20.60
N SER A 157 23.44 -7.12 19.51
CA SER A 157 23.02 -7.54 18.18
C SER A 157 24.16 -7.40 17.17
N VAL A 158 24.25 -8.38 16.28
CA VAL A 158 25.13 -8.33 15.11
C VAL A 158 24.27 -8.23 13.88
N VAL A 159 24.61 -7.29 12.99
CA VAL A 159 23.93 -7.09 11.72
C VAL A 159 24.97 -7.16 10.61
N LYS A 160 24.72 -8.01 9.60
CA LYS A 160 25.53 -8.09 8.39
C LYS A 160 24.66 -7.89 7.16
N ASN A 161 25.22 -7.20 6.18
CA ASN A 161 24.62 -6.93 4.88
C ASN A 161 25.56 -7.45 3.80
N LEU A 162 25.09 -8.42 3.01
CA LEU A 162 25.80 -9.00 1.89
C LEU A 162 25.07 -8.61 0.60
N ILE A 163 25.75 -7.83 -0.24
CA ILE A 163 25.27 -7.49 -1.58
C ILE A 163 26.36 -7.84 -2.59
N GLU A 164 26.00 -8.69 -3.54
CA GLU A 164 26.84 -8.99 -4.71
C GLU A 164 26.33 -8.23 -5.92
N LEU A 165 27.26 -7.64 -6.66
CA LEU A 165 26.98 -6.90 -7.88
C LEU A 165 27.46 -7.68 -9.10
N ASP A 166 26.78 -7.51 -10.23
CA ASP A 166 27.27 -7.98 -11.54
C ASP A 166 28.32 -7.01 -12.12
N GLU A 167 28.84 -7.33 -13.31
CA GLU A 167 29.84 -6.51 -14.00
C GLU A 167 29.35 -5.09 -14.34
N ASN A 168 28.03 -4.89 -14.38
CA ASN A 168 27.36 -3.63 -14.68
C ASN A 168 26.90 -2.90 -13.40
N ALA A 169 27.39 -3.31 -12.22
CA ALA A 169 27.00 -2.77 -10.92
C ALA A 169 25.50 -2.91 -10.60
N LYS A 170 24.83 -3.94 -11.13
CA LYS A 170 23.44 -4.30 -10.77
C LYS A 170 23.42 -5.33 -9.66
N ILE A 171 22.35 -5.33 -8.86
CA ILE A 171 22.20 -6.25 -7.72
C ILE A 171 21.99 -7.68 -8.22
N LYS A 172 23.00 -8.53 -8.04
CA LYS A 172 22.94 -9.97 -8.33
C LYS A 172 22.41 -10.77 -7.15
N LYS A 173 22.79 -10.38 -5.93
CA LYS A 173 22.41 -11.06 -4.69
C LYS A 173 22.29 -10.05 -3.54
N ALA A 174 21.31 -10.26 -2.66
CA ALA A 174 21.11 -9.49 -1.44
C ALA A 174 20.69 -10.42 -0.29
N GLN A 175 21.61 -10.65 0.65
CA GLN A 175 21.35 -11.41 1.86
C GLN A 175 21.67 -10.60 3.11
N SER A 176 20.89 -10.78 4.17
CA SER A 176 21.16 -10.16 5.46
C SER A 176 21.14 -11.18 6.59
N LEU A 177 21.89 -10.86 7.64
CA LEU A 177 22.00 -11.66 8.84
C LEU A 177 21.81 -10.73 10.05
N ILE A 178 20.88 -11.09 10.92
CA ILE A 178 20.70 -10.48 12.24
C ILE A 178 20.87 -11.58 13.27
N ILE A 179 21.83 -11.41 14.18
CA ILE A 179 22.02 -12.27 15.35
C ILE A 179 21.72 -11.45 16.59
N GLN A 180 20.89 -11.96 17.49
CA GLN A 180 20.59 -11.33 18.77
C GLN A 180 20.85 -12.31 19.90
N LEU A 181 21.65 -11.88 20.87
CA LEU A 181 21.80 -12.57 22.14
C LEU A 181 20.59 -12.23 23.01
N LEU A 182 19.78 -13.24 23.34
CA LEU A 182 18.60 -13.08 24.17
C LEU A 182 19.01 -12.85 25.65
N PRO A 183 18.07 -12.41 26.50
CA PRO A 183 18.33 -12.30 27.93
C PRO A 183 18.82 -13.63 28.51
N ASN A 184 19.77 -13.56 29.45
CA ASN A 184 20.40 -14.71 30.10
C ASN A 184 21.34 -15.55 29.21
N HIS A 185 21.90 -14.98 28.14
CA HIS A 185 22.97 -15.65 27.40
C HIS A 185 24.22 -15.87 28.26
N SER A 186 24.96 -16.93 28.00
CA SER A 186 26.25 -17.24 28.62
C SER A 186 27.42 -16.61 27.86
N GLU A 187 28.59 -16.53 28.51
CA GLU A 187 29.84 -16.12 27.85
C GLU A 187 30.27 -17.13 26.77
N GLU A 188 29.93 -18.42 26.92
CA GLU A 188 30.16 -19.43 25.88
C GLU A 188 29.33 -19.15 24.61
N GLU A 189 28.07 -18.73 24.76
CA GLU A 189 27.21 -18.35 23.64
C GLU A 189 27.69 -17.07 22.96
N LEU A 190 28.28 -16.13 23.71
CA LEU A 190 28.91 -14.95 23.14
C LEU A 190 30.13 -15.33 22.30
N GLN A 191 31.03 -16.16 22.85
CA GLN A 191 32.21 -16.66 22.13
C GLN A 191 31.82 -17.43 20.86
N GLU A 192 30.77 -18.25 20.93
CA GLU A 192 30.28 -19.01 19.77
C GLU A 192 29.84 -18.08 18.61
N VAL A 193 29.19 -16.94 18.93
CA VAL A 193 28.86 -15.93 17.92
C VAL A 193 30.13 -15.28 17.37
N GLU A 194 31.10 -14.93 18.21
CA GLU A 194 32.38 -14.35 17.76
C GLU A 194 33.12 -15.28 16.80
N ASP A 195 33.20 -16.57 17.14
CA ASP A 195 33.81 -17.60 16.30
C ASP A 195 33.11 -17.73 14.94
N TRP A 196 31.78 -17.61 14.88
CA TRP A 196 31.06 -17.59 13.61
C TRP A 196 31.39 -16.35 12.77
N LEU A 197 31.59 -15.18 13.41
CA LEU A 197 31.90 -13.94 12.71
C LEU A 197 33.31 -13.91 12.14
N GLU A 198 34.24 -14.66 12.73
CA GLU A 198 35.61 -14.84 12.25
C GLU A 198 35.73 -15.95 11.19
N ASN A 199 34.69 -16.78 11.03
CA ASN A 199 34.72 -17.89 10.09
C ASN A 199 34.67 -17.43 8.63
N GLU A 200 35.78 -17.59 7.92
CA GLU A 200 35.91 -17.24 6.50
C GLU A 200 34.92 -17.95 5.57
N LYS A 201 34.32 -19.08 5.99
CA LYS A 201 33.31 -19.80 5.22
C LYS A 201 31.93 -19.16 5.29
N MET A 202 31.71 -18.14 6.13
CA MET A 202 30.44 -17.42 6.25
C MET A 202 30.23 -16.41 5.08
N THR A 203 30.40 -16.89 3.84
CA THR A 203 30.21 -16.11 2.60
C THR A 203 28.78 -16.20 2.05
N ASP A 204 28.05 -17.27 2.40
CA ASP A 204 26.63 -17.43 2.14
C ASP A 204 25.91 -17.77 3.44
N PHE A 205 25.14 -16.82 3.97
CA PHE A 205 24.51 -16.98 5.29
C PHE A 205 23.45 -18.10 5.28
N MET A 206 22.76 -18.30 4.16
CA MET A 206 21.70 -19.29 4.04
C MET A 206 22.24 -20.71 4.14
N SER A 207 23.37 -20.97 3.50
CA SER A 207 24.08 -22.25 3.53
C SER A 207 24.76 -22.47 4.87
N PHE A 208 25.38 -21.42 5.43
CA PHE A 208 26.10 -21.51 6.70
C PHE A 208 25.20 -21.95 7.87
N PHE A 209 24.01 -21.34 8.00
CA PHE A 209 23.08 -21.66 9.08
C PHE A 209 22.09 -22.80 8.74
N SER A 210 22.24 -23.48 7.60
CA SER A 210 21.28 -24.48 7.12
C SER A 210 21.09 -25.68 8.05
N ASN A 211 22.11 -26.03 8.82
CA ASN A 211 22.09 -27.17 9.76
C ASN A 211 21.53 -26.79 11.15
N PHE A 212 21.21 -25.53 11.38
CA PHE A 212 20.64 -25.08 12.65
C PHE A 212 19.14 -25.37 12.71
N ASN A 213 18.60 -25.46 13.93
CA ASN A 213 17.18 -25.70 14.14
C ASN A 213 16.35 -24.47 13.68
N GLN A 214 15.66 -24.62 12.55
CA GLN A 214 14.76 -23.60 12.03
C GLN A 214 13.47 -23.59 12.85
N VAL A 215 13.12 -22.45 13.42
CA VAL A 215 11.93 -22.28 14.26
C VAL A 215 10.79 -21.55 13.56
N ASP A 216 11.09 -20.74 12.54
CA ASP A 216 10.08 -19.98 11.80
C ASP A 216 10.58 -19.65 10.37
N PHE A 217 9.64 -19.28 9.50
CA PHE A 217 9.88 -18.96 8.10
C PHE A 217 8.93 -17.86 7.62
N GLN A 218 9.45 -16.88 6.90
CA GLN A 218 8.65 -15.75 6.39
C GLN A 218 8.93 -15.52 4.91
N ASN A 219 7.90 -15.58 4.08
CA ASN A 219 7.96 -15.09 2.70
C ASN A 219 7.78 -13.57 2.68
N TRP A 220 8.39 -12.92 1.70
CA TRP A 220 8.27 -11.49 1.51
C TRP A 220 7.75 -11.16 0.11
N ASP A 221 6.96 -10.09 0.02
CA ASP A 221 6.45 -9.53 -1.22
C ASP A 221 6.49 -7.99 -1.19
N TYR A 222 6.85 -7.39 -2.32
CA TYR A 222 6.73 -5.94 -2.49
C TYR A 222 5.27 -5.55 -2.77
N ILE A 223 4.59 -4.96 -1.79
CA ILE A 223 3.15 -4.61 -1.86
C ILE A 223 2.93 -3.16 -1.45
N CYS A 224 2.32 -2.38 -2.35
CA CYS A 224 1.88 -1.03 -2.05
C CYS A 224 0.35 -0.94 -1.99
N ASN A 225 -0.17 -0.36 -0.91
CA ASN A 225 -1.61 -0.22 -0.66
C ASN A 225 -2.18 1.10 -1.21
N CYS A 226 -1.59 1.69 -2.24
CA CYS A 226 -2.10 2.95 -2.82
C CYS A 226 -3.45 2.72 -3.50
N LYS A 227 -4.48 3.44 -3.05
CA LYS A 227 -5.83 3.39 -3.64
C LYS A 227 -6.20 4.74 -4.23
N LYS A 228 -7.09 4.76 -5.23
CA LYS A 228 -7.62 6.01 -5.83
C LYS A 228 -8.14 6.97 -4.74
N ALA A 229 -8.88 6.43 -3.77
CA ALA A 229 -9.40 7.18 -2.63
C ALA A 229 -8.34 7.96 -1.84
N ASN A 230 -7.09 7.45 -1.74
CA ASN A 230 -6.01 8.16 -1.04
C ASN A 230 -5.58 9.41 -1.82
N PHE A 231 -5.54 9.32 -3.15
CA PHE A 231 -5.20 10.46 -4.01
C PHE A 231 -6.31 11.51 -3.99
N GLU A 232 -7.57 11.10 -4.00
CA GLU A 232 -8.73 12.00 -3.86
C GLU A 232 -8.77 12.69 -2.48
N ALA A 233 -8.36 12.00 -1.42
CA ALA A 233 -8.21 12.61 -0.10
C ALA A 233 -7.14 13.71 -0.10
N ASN A 234 -6.00 13.49 -0.77
CA ASN A 234 -4.96 14.50 -0.92
C ASN A 234 -5.42 15.68 -1.79
N LEU A 235 -6.22 15.42 -2.84
CA LEU A 235 -6.78 16.47 -3.69
C LEU A 235 -7.60 17.49 -2.87
N LYS A 236 -8.33 17.03 -1.86
CA LYS A 236 -9.11 17.91 -0.95
C LYS A 236 -8.26 18.81 -0.05
N LEU A 237 -6.96 18.51 0.11
CA LEU A 237 -6.06 19.31 0.94
C LEU A 237 -5.52 20.55 0.19
N LEU A 238 -5.66 20.60 -1.14
CA LEU A 238 -5.22 21.74 -1.94
C LEU A 238 -6.19 22.90 -1.79
N SER A 239 -5.65 24.11 -1.61
CA SER A 239 -6.45 25.33 -1.65
C SER A 239 -6.90 25.66 -3.08
N GLN A 240 -7.86 26.57 -3.21
CA GLN A 240 -8.27 27.01 -4.54
C GLN A 240 -7.13 27.72 -5.29
N GLU A 241 -6.31 28.49 -4.59
CA GLU A 241 -5.15 29.18 -5.19
C GLU A 241 -4.13 28.18 -5.76
N ASP A 242 -3.82 27.11 -5.01
CA ASP A 242 -2.90 26.06 -5.46
C ASP A 242 -3.43 25.37 -6.72
N VAL A 243 -4.72 25.05 -6.73
CA VAL A 243 -5.38 24.40 -7.87
C VAL A 243 -5.35 25.30 -9.10
N ASP A 244 -5.73 26.56 -8.94
CA ASP A 244 -5.75 27.52 -10.05
C ASP A 244 -4.34 27.71 -10.63
N PHE A 245 -3.31 27.84 -9.79
CA PHE A 245 -1.92 27.89 -10.22
C PHE A 245 -1.49 26.62 -10.96
N LEU A 246 -1.78 25.43 -10.42
CA LEU A 246 -1.39 24.15 -11.02
C LEU A 246 -2.08 23.93 -12.38
N ILE A 247 -3.36 24.28 -12.49
CA ILE A 247 -4.13 24.14 -13.72
C ILE A 247 -3.70 25.18 -14.76
N GLU A 248 -3.44 26.42 -14.37
CA GLU A 248 -2.97 27.45 -15.29
C GLU A 248 -1.61 27.07 -15.89
N LYS A 249 -0.64 26.72 -15.03
CA LYS A 249 0.75 26.48 -15.38
C LYS A 249 1.01 25.10 -15.99
N TYR A 250 0.39 24.05 -15.45
CA TYR A 250 0.67 22.66 -15.82
C TYR A 250 -0.50 21.95 -16.50
N LYS A 251 -1.68 22.58 -16.59
CA LYS A 251 -2.92 22.02 -17.18
C LYS A 251 -3.47 20.76 -16.49
N LYS A 252 -2.87 20.34 -15.37
CA LYS A 252 -3.26 19.15 -14.60
C LYS A 252 -2.73 19.25 -13.17
N ILE A 253 -3.37 18.51 -12.27
CA ILE A 253 -2.86 18.17 -10.94
C ILE A 253 -2.38 16.72 -10.99
N GLU A 254 -1.14 16.44 -10.61
CA GLU A 254 -0.59 15.08 -10.66
C GLU A 254 -0.02 14.68 -9.30
N PHE A 255 -0.61 13.65 -8.69
CA PHE A 255 -0.10 13.03 -7.48
C PHE A 255 0.64 11.75 -7.82
N LYS A 256 1.85 11.59 -7.28
CA LYS A 256 2.68 10.41 -7.44
C LYS A 256 2.87 9.73 -6.09
N CYS A 257 2.65 8.42 -6.02
CA CYS A 257 2.93 7.66 -4.80
C CYS A 257 4.44 7.47 -4.62
N ASN A 258 4.98 7.84 -3.46
CA ASN A 258 6.41 7.71 -3.18
C ASN A 258 6.91 6.26 -3.05
N PHE A 259 6.02 5.27 -2.93
CA PHE A 259 6.40 3.86 -2.75
C PHE A 259 6.35 3.04 -4.04
N CYS A 260 5.32 3.24 -4.87
CA CYS A 260 5.13 2.45 -6.10
C CYS A 260 5.23 3.29 -7.37
N LEU A 261 5.47 4.61 -7.23
CA LEU A 261 5.51 5.59 -8.30
C LEU A 261 4.26 5.65 -9.19
N THR A 262 3.16 5.00 -8.79
CA THR A 262 1.87 5.13 -9.46
C THR A 262 1.45 6.60 -9.41
N SER A 263 1.16 7.13 -10.58
CA SER A 263 0.70 8.50 -10.75
C SER A 263 -0.79 8.55 -11.04
N LYS A 264 -1.47 9.54 -10.48
CA LYS A 264 -2.87 9.87 -10.76
C LYS A 264 -2.97 11.34 -11.11
N LYS A 265 -3.65 11.60 -12.23
CA LYS A 265 -3.89 12.93 -12.76
C LYS A 265 -5.33 13.32 -12.48
N PHE A 266 -5.52 14.60 -12.14
CA PHE A 266 -6.79 15.22 -11.84
C PHE A 266 -6.87 16.57 -12.55
N ASP A 267 -8.08 17.04 -12.79
CA ASP A 267 -8.37 18.38 -13.29
C ASP A 267 -9.11 19.25 -12.24
N LYS A 268 -9.51 20.46 -12.66
CA LYS A 268 -10.28 21.37 -11.80
C LYS A 268 -11.68 20.82 -11.47
N LYS A 269 -12.31 20.07 -12.39
CA LYS A 269 -13.62 19.44 -12.15
C LYS A 269 -13.52 18.38 -11.07
N ASP A 270 -12.45 17.58 -11.07
CA ASP A 270 -12.19 16.58 -10.03
C ASP A 270 -12.03 17.24 -8.64
N TRP A 271 -11.27 18.33 -8.54
CA TRP A 271 -11.09 19.06 -7.28
C TRP A 271 -12.40 19.69 -6.78
N LEU A 272 -13.16 20.32 -7.69
CA LEU A 272 -14.48 20.87 -7.37
C LEU A 272 -15.43 19.78 -6.87
N MET A 273 -15.42 18.62 -7.51
CA MET A 273 -16.25 17.49 -7.11
C MET A 273 -15.84 16.92 -5.74
N ALA A 274 -14.55 16.82 -5.49
CA ALA A 274 -14.01 16.35 -4.21
C ALA A 274 -14.45 17.25 -3.03
N ASN A 275 -14.48 18.57 -3.26
CA ASN A 275 -14.85 19.59 -2.28
C ASN A 275 -16.36 19.91 -2.22
N LYS A 276 -17.15 19.39 -3.16
CA LYS A 276 -18.62 19.61 -3.15
C LYS A 276 -19.23 19.07 -1.85
N PRO A 277 -20.23 19.76 -1.25
CA PRO A 277 -20.99 19.19 -0.14
C PRO A 277 -21.67 17.87 -0.56
N PHE A 278 -22.05 17.08 0.44
CA PHE A 278 -22.75 15.82 0.19
C PHE A 278 -23.99 16.07 -0.67
N SER A 279 -24.01 15.43 -1.84
CA SER A 279 -25.13 15.47 -2.77
C SER A 279 -25.18 14.13 -3.51
N ILE A 280 -26.39 13.62 -3.74
CA ILE A 280 -26.60 12.31 -4.35
C ILE A 280 -27.73 12.33 -5.38
N ALA A 281 -27.55 11.58 -6.46
CA ALA A 281 -28.58 11.24 -7.42
C ALA A 281 -28.76 9.73 -7.56
N THR A 282 -29.91 9.31 -8.09
CA THR A 282 -30.24 7.90 -8.34
C THR A 282 -30.40 7.64 -9.84
N VAL A 283 -29.98 6.46 -10.29
CA VAL A 283 -30.25 5.98 -11.66
C VAL A 283 -30.80 4.56 -11.56
N GLU A 284 -32.10 4.40 -11.73
CA GLU A 284 -32.83 3.18 -11.35
C GLU A 284 -33.35 2.45 -12.58
N SER A 285 -33.00 1.17 -12.72
CA SER A 285 -33.67 0.25 -13.66
C SER A 285 -34.53 -0.76 -12.91
N LEU A 286 -33.98 -1.43 -11.89
CA LEU A 286 -34.68 -2.51 -11.19
C LEU A 286 -35.82 -2.02 -10.28
N THR A 287 -35.59 -0.89 -9.62
CA THR A 287 -36.40 -0.39 -8.49
C THR A 287 -37.45 0.63 -8.89
N GLY A 288 -37.44 1.11 -10.14
CA GLY A 288 -38.51 1.96 -10.68
C GLY A 288 -38.71 3.30 -9.97
N GLY A 289 -37.70 3.85 -9.29
CA GLY A 289 -37.82 5.08 -8.50
C GLY A 289 -37.99 4.85 -7.00
N ALA A 290 -38.08 3.59 -6.55
CA ALA A 290 -38.26 3.27 -5.13
C ALA A 290 -37.08 3.72 -4.26
N LEU A 291 -35.84 3.74 -4.79
CA LEU A 291 -34.71 4.25 -4.02
C LEU A 291 -34.78 5.77 -3.86
N ALA A 292 -35.12 6.50 -4.93
CA ALA A 292 -35.39 7.93 -4.86
C ALA A 292 -36.50 8.22 -3.84
N ALA A 293 -37.61 7.47 -3.88
CA ALA A 293 -38.72 7.60 -2.95
C ALA A 293 -38.27 7.37 -1.49
N GLU A 294 -37.43 6.38 -1.24
CA GLU A 294 -36.89 6.10 0.09
C GLU A 294 -35.96 7.20 0.59
N ILE A 295 -35.11 7.76 -0.27
CA ILE A 295 -34.22 8.88 0.07
C ILE A 295 -35.02 10.13 0.47
N VAL A 296 -36.09 10.46 -0.27
CA VAL A 296 -36.89 11.67 -0.01
C VAL A 296 -37.78 11.59 1.21
N LYS A 297 -38.01 10.40 1.78
CA LYS A 297 -38.67 10.25 3.09
C LYS A 297 -37.92 10.96 4.21
N LYS A 298 -36.62 11.20 4.04
CA LYS A 298 -35.82 11.91 5.03
C LYS A 298 -36.11 13.42 5.03
N PRO A 299 -36.48 14.02 6.17
CA PRO A 299 -36.62 15.47 6.29
C PRO A 299 -35.35 16.20 5.83
N GLY A 300 -35.53 17.20 4.97
CA GLY A 300 -34.43 17.98 4.39
C GLY A 300 -33.72 17.31 3.21
N ALA A 301 -34.29 16.26 2.62
CA ALA A 301 -33.75 15.62 1.40
C ALA A 301 -33.46 16.60 0.27
N SER A 302 -34.23 17.69 0.13
CA SER A 302 -33.99 18.75 -0.87
C SER A 302 -32.61 19.41 -0.77
N LYS A 303 -31.92 19.31 0.38
CA LYS A 303 -30.56 19.88 0.56
C LYS A 303 -29.46 19.01 -0.04
N PHE A 304 -29.72 17.73 -0.31
CA PHE A 304 -28.69 16.79 -0.75
C PHE A 304 -29.12 15.84 -1.86
N PHE A 305 -30.40 15.58 -2.05
CA PHE A 305 -30.89 14.74 -3.13
C PHE A 305 -31.18 15.58 -4.36
N ALA A 306 -30.41 15.38 -5.44
CA ALA A 306 -30.57 16.15 -6.67
C ALA A 306 -31.70 15.63 -7.55
N GLY A 307 -32.00 14.33 -7.50
CA GLY A 307 -33.02 13.71 -8.33
C GLY A 307 -32.73 12.27 -8.70
N GLY A 308 -33.61 11.71 -9.52
CA GLY A 308 -33.51 10.34 -10.01
C GLY A 308 -33.81 10.24 -11.50
N LEU A 309 -33.09 9.36 -12.19
CA LEU A 309 -33.42 8.92 -13.55
C LEU A 309 -33.91 7.47 -13.51
N VAL A 310 -35.06 7.21 -14.10
CA VAL A 310 -35.56 5.84 -14.24
C VAL A 310 -35.26 5.35 -15.65
N CYS A 311 -34.26 4.47 -15.78
CA CYS A 311 -33.80 3.88 -17.04
C CYS A 311 -34.34 2.46 -17.20
N TYR A 312 -35.65 2.28 -17.02
CA TYR A 312 -36.30 0.97 -16.94
C TYR A 312 -36.18 0.18 -18.25
N GLN A 313 -36.50 0.82 -19.37
CA GLN A 313 -36.47 0.20 -20.70
C GLN A 313 -35.09 0.31 -21.38
N ASN A 314 -34.80 -0.59 -22.32
CA ASN A 314 -33.51 -0.64 -23.02
C ASN A 314 -33.29 0.61 -23.88
N GLU A 315 -34.34 1.14 -24.49
CA GLU A 315 -34.31 2.37 -25.30
C GLU A 315 -33.87 3.58 -24.46
N ILE A 316 -34.24 3.62 -23.17
CA ILE A 316 -33.79 4.68 -22.26
C ILE A 316 -32.33 4.48 -21.86
N LYS A 317 -31.89 3.23 -21.66
CA LYS A 317 -30.48 2.90 -21.39
C LYS A 317 -29.58 3.29 -22.58
N GLU A 318 -30.04 3.06 -23.80
CA GLU A 318 -29.33 3.44 -25.03
C GLU A 318 -29.15 4.95 -25.15
N LYS A 319 -30.20 5.74 -24.82
CA LYS A 319 -30.11 7.22 -24.79
C LYS A 319 -29.05 7.76 -23.82
N ILE A 320 -28.67 6.98 -22.80
CA ILE A 320 -27.63 7.34 -21.85
C ILE A 320 -26.28 6.63 -22.12
N GLY A 321 -26.11 6.06 -23.31
CA GLY A 321 -24.83 5.51 -23.78
C GLY A 321 -24.51 4.08 -23.30
N ILE A 322 -25.54 3.34 -22.89
CA ILE A 322 -25.42 1.91 -22.53
C ILE A 322 -25.69 1.06 -23.76
N ASP A 323 -24.82 0.07 -23.98
CA ASP A 323 -25.01 -0.93 -25.04
C ASP A 323 -25.80 -2.09 -24.44
N THR A 324 -27.01 -2.31 -24.97
CA THR A 324 -28.01 -3.26 -24.47
C THR A 324 -27.92 -4.62 -25.17
N LYS A 325 -27.10 -4.75 -26.22
CA LYS A 325 -27.04 -5.95 -27.09
C LYS A 325 -26.60 -7.23 -26.36
N ASN A 326 -25.82 -7.10 -25.29
CA ASN A 326 -25.27 -8.22 -24.52
C ASN A 326 -25.84 -8.28 -23.09
N GLY A 327 -27.08 -7.81 -22.91
CA GLY A 327 -27.68 -7.71 -21.59
C GLY A 327 -27.26 -6.46 -20.82
N VAL A 328 -28.07 -6.12 -19.82
CA VAL A 328 -28.00 -4.92 -18.97
C VAL A 328 -27.87 -5.28 -17.48
N THR A 329 -27.92 -6.56 -17.13
CA THR A 329 -27.72 -7.12 -15.80
C THR A 329 -26.24 -7.45 -15.61
N ASN A 330 -25.41 -6.41 -15.58
CA ASN A 330 -23.97 -6.54 -15.42
C ASN A 330 -23.32 -5.29 -14.79
N ALA A 331 -22.12 -5.47 -14.25
CA ALA A 331 -21.35 -4.41 -13.60
C ALA A 331 -21.07 -3.21 -14.53
N LYS A 332 -20.80 -3.46 -15.82
CA LYS A 332 -20.53 -2.41 -16.82
C LYS A 332 -21.73 -1.48 -16.98
N THR A 333 -22.94 -2.03 -16.98
CA THR A 333 -24.18 -1.25 -17.08
C THR A 333 -24.39 -0.41 -15.83
N ALA A 334 -24.27 -1.00 -14.64
CA ALA A 334 -24.40 -0.27 -13.37
C ALA A 334 -23.40 0.90 -13.28
N LEU A 335 -22.12 0.68 -13.61
CA LEU A 335 -21.09 1.72 -13.62
C LEU A 335 -21.37 2.84 -14.62
N LYS A 336 -21.82 2.50 -15.84
CA LYS A 336 -22.20 3.50 -16.84
C LYS A 336 -23.41 4.33 -16.40
N MET A 337 -24.42 3.70 -15.80
CA MET A 337 -25.58 4.39 -15.25
C MET A 337 -25.17 5.36 -14.13
N ALA A 338 -24.33 4.92 -13.18
CA ALA A 338 -23.84 5.78 -12.10
C ALA A 338 -23.03 6.96 -12.66
N LYS A 339 -22.11 6.70 -13.60
CA LYS A 339 -21.32 7.75 -14.26
C LYS A 339 -22.21 8.77 -14.98
N TYR A 340 -23.21 8.30 -15.73
CA TYR A 340 -24.16 9.20 -16.38
C TYR A 340 -24.93 10.05 -15.36
N GLY A 341 -25.38 9.45 -14.25
CA GLY A 341 -26.02 10.18 -13.15
C GLY A 341 -25.13 11.27 -12.54
N LEU A 342 -23.84 10.99 -12.34
CA LEU A 342 -22.87 11.98 -11.87
C LEU A 342 -22.77 13.17 -12.84
N ASP A 343 -22.61 12.90 -14.13
CA ASP A 343 -22.45 13.94 -15.15
C ASP A 343 -23.76 14.71 -15.40
N PHE A 344 -24.92 14.04 -15.34
CA PHE A 344 -26.22 14.68 -15.55
C PHE A 344 -26.61 15.59 -14.39
N PHE A 345 -26.58 15.07 -13.15
CA PHE A 345 -27.00 15.82 -11.96
C PHE A 345 -25.89 16.68 -11.36
N GLN A 346 -24.64 16.52 -11.83
CA GLN A 346 -23.46 17.18 -11.28
C GLN A 346 -23.36 16.97 -9.76
N THR A 347 -23.66 15.77 -9.27
CA THR A 347 -23.66 15.44 -7.83
C THR A 347 -22.35 14.83 -7.39
N LYS A 348 -22.07 14.86 -6.09
CA LYS A 348 -20.90 14.18 -5.51
C LYS A 348 -20.99 12.66 -5.62
N TYR A 349 -22.20 12.13 -5.50
CA TYR A 349 -22.47 10.70 -5.58
C TYR A 349 -23.61 10.42 -6.55
N ALA A 350 -23.49 9.35 -7.32
CA ALA A 350 -24.63 8.76 -8.01
C ALA A 350 -24.67 7.27 -7.71
N ILE A 351 -25.85 6.78 -7.32
CA ILE A 351 -26.10 5.37 -7.09
C ILE A 351 -26.99 4.82 -8.19
N ALA A 352 -26.57 3.72 -8.80
CA ALA A 352 -27.28 3.06 -9.88
C ALA A 352 -27.61 1.62 -9.56
N LEU A 353 -28.79 1.17 -10.01
CA LEU A 353 -29.30 -0.18 -9.75
C LEU A 353 -29.83 -0.79 -11.05
N THR A 354 -29.22 -1.91 -11.46
CA THR A 354 -29.69 -2.77 -12.55
C THR A 354 -29.71 -4.21 -12.06
N GLY A 355 -30.57 -5.05 -12.63
CA GLY A 355 -30.74 -6.40 -12.15
C GLY A 355 -32.05 -7.02 -12.60
N ASN A 356 -32.27 -8.26 -12.17
CA ASN A 356 -33.44 -9.03 -12.53
C ASN A 356 -34.16 -9.53 -11.26
N ALA A 357 -35.30 -8.91 -10.94
CA ALA A 357 -36.15 -9.32 -9.83
C ALA A 357 -37.27 -10.32 -10.25
N GLY A 358 -37.27 -10.82 -11.48
CA GLY A 358 -38.28 -11.75 -11.97
C GLY A 358 -39.66 -11.12 -12.25
N PRO A 359 -40.72 -11.95 -12.45
CA PRO A 359 -40.74 -13.42 -12.23
C PRO A 359 -40.08 -14.23 -13.36
N THR A 360 -39.87 -13.63 -14.53
CA THR A 360 -39.22 -14.28 -15.69
C THR A 360 -37.80 -13.79 -15.86
N VAL A 361 -36.90 -14.67 -16.27
CA VAL A 361 -35.56 -14.28 -16.68
C VAL A 361 -35.60 -13.66 -18.07
N GLN A 362 -35.29 -12.36 -18.15
CA GLN A 362 -35.10 -11.67 -19.44
C GLN A 362 -33.60 -11.50 -19.76
N ASP A 363 -32.78 -11.37 -18.73
CA ASP A 363 -31.33 -11.16 -18.80
C ASP A 363 -30.72 -11.46 -17.43
N GLY A 364 -29.47 -11.95 -17.41
CA GLY A 364 -28.80 -12.43 -16.19
C GLY A 364 -29.53 -13.59 -15.50
N GLU A 365 -29.25 -13.79 -14.20
CA GLU A 365 -29.93 -14.77 -13.35
C GLU A 365 -31.06 -14.13 -12.53
N LEU A 366 -32.08 -14.92 -12.17
CA LEU A 366 -33.13 -14.46 -11.25
C LEU A 366 -32.51 -14.09 -9.90
N GLY A 367 -32.73 -12.85 -9.46
CA GLY A 367 -32.17 -12.34 -8.21
C GLY A 367 -30.77 -11.72 -8.35
N GLN A 368 -30.16 -11.76 -9.53
CA GLN A 368 -28.89 -11.10 -9.80
C GLN A 368 -29.09 -9.59 -9.90
N VAL A 369 -28.36 -8.84 -9.08
CA VAL A 369 -28.45 -7.38 -8.97
C VAL A 369 -27.05 -6.77 -8.93
N PHE A 370 -26.87 -5.71 -9.70
CA PHE A 370 -25.68 -4.88 -9.69
C PHE A 370 -26.03 -3.49 -9.17
N ILE A 371 -25.36 -3.10 -8.09
CA ILE A 371 -25.48 -1.76 -7.50
C ILE A 371 -24.15 -1.07 -7.67
N ALA A 372 -24.13 0.11 -8.30
CA ALA A 372 -22.93 0.92 -8.44
C ALA A 372 -23.08 2.23 -7.67
N LEU A 373 -22.03 2.65 -6.98
CA LEU A 373 -21.90 3.96 -6.34
C LEU A 373 -20.63 4.62 -6.89
N ASN A 374 -20.80 5.63 -7.74
CA ASN A 374 -19.72 6.21 -8.54
C ASN A 374 -18.96 5.12 -9.32
N ASP A 375 -17.70 4.85 -8.96
CA ASP A 375 -16.84 3.86 -9.63
C ASP A 375 -16.82 2.49 -8.92
N GLU A 376 -17.47 2.36 -7.76
CA GLU A 376 -17.57 1.09 -7.04
C GLU A 376 -18.83 0.33 -7.45
N VAL A 377 -18.72 -0.98 -7.63
CA VAL A 377 -19.84 -1.84 -8.03
C VAL A 377 -19.86 -3.12 -7.21
N TRP A 378 -21.06 -3.52 -6.80
CA TRP A 378 -21.33 -4.76 -6.10
C TRP A 378 -22.24 -5.64 -6.94
N GLU A 379 -21.82 -6.88 -7.14
CA GLU A 379 -22.66 -7.96 -7.65
C GLU A 379 -23.27 -8.70 -6.47
N LEU A 380 -24.59 -8.84 -6.50
CA LEU A 380 -25.40 -9.39 -5.41
C LEU A 380 -26.37 -10.41 -6.00
N ASN A 381 -26.53 -11.53 -5.30
CA ASN A 381 -27.51 -12.55 -5.66
C ASN A 381 -28.50 -12.69 -4.50
N PHE A 382 -29.72 -12.21 -4.73
CA PHE A 382 -30.81 -12.27 -3.78
C PHE A 382 -31.77 -13.42 -4.12
N THR A 383 -32.48 -13.93 -3.12
CA THR A 383 -33.50 -14.96 -3.29
C THR A 383 -34.83 -14.44 -2.80
N GLY A 384 -35.93 -14.98 -3.34
CA GLY A 384 -37.29 -14.61 -2.96
C GLY A 384 -38.12 -14.06 -4.12
N SER A 385 -39.28 -13.52 -3.76
CA SER A 385 -40.20 -12.83 -4.65
C SER A 385 -39.61 -11.54 -5.22
N ARG A 386 -40.22 -11.04 -6.30
CA ARG A 386 -39.85 -9.76 -6.91
C ARG A 386 -39.81 -8.60 -5.90
N SER A 387 -40.79 -8.54 -5.00
CA SER A 387 -40.84 -7.53 -3.93
C SER A 387 -39.69 -7.67 -2.93
N GLU A 388 -39.33 -8.90 -2.55
CA GLU A 388 -38.24 -9.15 -1.60
C GLU A 388 -36.87 -8.81 -2.21
N ILE A 389 -36.64 -9.14 -3.49
CA ILE A 389 -35.41 -8.79 -4.20
C ILE A 389 -35.27 -7.27 -4.32
N ILE A 390 -36.35 -6.56 -4.67
CA ILE A 390 -36.36 -5.09 -4.72
C ILE A 390 -36.04 -4.52 -3.33
N GLN A 391 -36.69 -4.99 -2.28
CA GLN A 391 -36.46 -4.50 -0.92
C GLN A 391 -35.02 -4.74 -0.46
N ALA A 392 -34.47 -5.94 -0.68
CA ALA A 392 -33.09 -6.27 -0.35
C ALA A 392 -32.08 -5.37 -1.11
N SER A 393 -32.39 -5.04 -2.36
CA SER A 393 -31.59 -4.09 -3.16
C SER A 393 -31.62 -2.69 -2.58
N LEU A 394 -32.78 -2.22 -2.13
CA LEU A 394 -32.93 -0.92 -1.46
C LEU A 394 -32.16 -0.89 -0.14
N ASP A 395 -32.29 -1.91 0.69
CA ASP A 395 -31.61 -1.99 1.99
C ASP A 395 -30.09 -1.95 1.83
N PHE A 396 -29.55 -2.68 0.85
CA PHE A 396 -28.13 -2.62 0.51
C PHE A 396 -27.70 -1.24 0.04
N ALA A 397 -28.45 -0.63 -0.88
CA ALA A 397 -28.16 0.71 -1.40
C ALA A 397 -28.16 1.76 -0.28
N ILE A 398 -29.16 1.75 0.60
CA ILE A 398 -29.28 2.67 1.74
C ILE A 398 -28.13 2.45 2.72
N LYS A 399 -27.73 1.20 2.98
CA LYS A 399 -26.54 0.89 3.81
C LYS A 399 -25.29 1.54 3.22
N LYS A 400 -25.09 1.46 1.89
CA LYS A 400 -23.95 2.11 1.21
C LYS A 400 -24.01 3.63 1.28
N ILE A 401 -25.19 4.23 1.11
CA ILE A 401 -25.38 5.68 1.28
C ILE A 401 -25.05 6.11 2.73
N LYS A 402 -25.45 5.32 3.73
CA LYS A 402 -25.13 5.56 5.15
C LYS A 402 -23.62 5.51 5.43
N GLU A 403 -22.91 4.55 4.83
CA GLU A 403 -21.46 4.40 4.99
C GLU A 403 -20.70 5.64 4.48
N ILE A 404 -21.07 6.17 3.31
CA ILE A 404 -20.41 7.37 2.75
C ILE A 404 -20.81 8.67 3.43
N SER A 405 -22.04 8.77 3.96
CA SER A 405 -22.50 10.00 4.58
C SER A 405 -21.82 10.25 5.92
N LYS A 406 -21.56 9.19 6.71
CA LYS A 406 -20.88 9.28 8.02
C LYS A 406 -19.49 9.94 7.94
N ASN A 407 -18.85 9.89 6.79
CA ASN A 407 -17.56 10.53 6.52
C ASN A 407 -17.66 11.98 6.02
N SER A 408 -18.87 12.53 5.85
CA SER A 408 -19.05 13.86 5.24
C SER A 408 -20.05 14.77 5.95
N ILE A 409 -20.98 14.28 6.78
CA ILE A 409 -21.82 14.99 7.77
C ILE A 409 -22.54 13.91 8.62
N LYS A 410 -22.87 14.16 9.90
CA LYS A 410 -23.82 13.31 10.66
C LYS A 410 -25.20 13.32 9.98
N ILE A 411 -25.40 12.43 9.01
CA ILE A 411 -26.66 12.24 8.27
C ILE A 411 -27.47 11.07 8.86
N PHE A 412 -27.06 10.46 9.97
CA PHE A 412 -27.84 9.41 10.63
C PHE A 412 -27.71 9.50 12.14
#